data_AF-A0A8J6SEQ8-F1
#
_entry.id   AF-A0A8J6SEQ8-F1
#
_cell.length_a   1.000
_cell.length_b   1.000
_cell.length_c   1.000
_cell.angle_alpha   90.00
_cell.angle_beta   90.00
_cell.angle_gamma   90.00
#
_symmetry.space_group_name_H-M   'P 1'
#
loop_
_entity.id
_entity.type
_entity.pdbx_description
1 polymer ?
#
loop_
_entity_poly.entity_id
_entity_poly.type
_entity_poly.pdbx_seq_one_letter_code
_entity_poly.pdbx_strand_id
1 'polypeptide(L)' 'MSGDGSKRGPEHGVDGNKKVKGRKRHLIVDVLGLVVSCFVSAANVADVKAAPVVLVPALENNPRSRENSG' A
#
# COMPACT_ATOMS: atom_id res chain seq x y z
N MET A 1 -28.77 -14.41 -11.59
CA MET A 1 -27.51 -13.93 -10.97
C MET A 1 -26.35 -14.40 -11.83
N SER A 2 -25.66 -13.50 -12.54
CA SER A 2 -24.31 -13.70 -13.10
C SER A 2 -23.90 -12.44 -13.87
N GLY A 3 -23.31 -11.47 -13.17
CA GLY A 3 -22.72 -10.27 -13.77
C GLY A 3 -21.20 -10.37 -13.67
N ASP A 4 -20.60 -10.80 -14.78
CA ASP A 4 -19.19 -10.73 -15.19
C ASP A 4 -18.26 -9.91 -14.26
N GLY A 5 -17.49 -10.63 -13.43
CA GLY A 5 -16.40 -10.09 -12.61
C GLY A 5 -15.04 -10.02 -13.31
N SER A 6 -14.97 -10.28 -14.62
CA SER A 6 -13.74 -10.53 -15.37
C SER A 6 -13.01 -9.26 -15.84
N LYS A 7 -13.55 -8.06 -15.63
CA LYS A 7 -12.96 -6.80 -16.14
C LYS A 7 -12.04 -6.05 -15.16
N ARG A 8 -11.47 -6.72 -14.16
CA ARG A 8 -10.62 -6.07 -13.16
C ARG A 8 -9.28 -6.78 -13.05
N GLY A 9 -8.20 -6.06 -13.36
CA GLY A 9 -6.83 -6.58 -13.33
C GLY A 9 -6.39 -7.06 -11.93
N PRO A 10 -5.20 -7.68 -11.82
CA PRO A 10 -4.71 -8.37 -10.61
C PRO A 10 -4.64 -7.47 -9.35
N GLU A 11 -4.70 -6.15 -9.55
CA GLU A 11 -4.75 -5.15 -8.48
C GLU A 11 -6.12 -5.03 -7.79
N HIS A 12 -7.15 -5.80 -8.18
CA HIS A 12 -8.46 -5.77 -7.55
C HIS A 12 -8.69 -7.02 -6.68
N GLY A 13 -8.78 -6.81 -5.36
CA GLY A 13 -9.08 -7.86 -4.38
C GLY A 13 -10.34 -7.55 -3.57
N VAL A 14 -10.77 -8.50 -2.76
CA VAL A 14 -11.87 -8.32 -1.80
C VAL A 14 -11.31 -8.37 -0.39
N ASP A 15 -11.42 -7.29 0.36
CA ASP A 15 -11.15 -7.31 1.80
C ASP A 15 -12.29 -8.08 2.48
N GLY A 16 -12.01 -9.29 2.99
CA GLY A 16 -13.00 -10.15 3.63
C GLY A 16 -13.60 -9.57 4.91
N ASN A 17 -12.84 -8.75 5.65
CA ASN A 17 -13.29 -8.13 6.89
C ASN A 17 -14.23 -6.94 6.61
N LYS A 18 -13.94 -6.18 5.56
CA LYS A 18 -14.75 -4.99 5.18
C LYS A 18 -15.81 -5.29 4.11
N LYS A 19 -15.75 -6.48 3.49
CA LYS A 19 -16.55 -6.90 2.32
C LYS A 19 -16.48 -5.93 1.13
N VAL A 20 -15.41 -5.14 1.05
CA VAL A 20 -15.21 -4.15 -0.04
C VAL A 20 -14.30 -4.74 -1.10
N LYS A 21 -14.72 -4.63 -2.37
CA LYS A 21 -13.88 -4.94 -3.53
C LYS A 21 -13.10 -3.68 -3.93
N GLY A 22 -11.79 -3.77 -4.09
CA GLY A 22 -11.02 -2.61 -4.52
C GLY A 22 -9.51 -2.75 -4.39
N ARG A 23 -8.88 -1.58 -4.25
CA ARG A 23 -7.45 -1.38 -4.04
C ARG A 23 -7.21 -0.87 -2.63
N LYS A 24 -6.13 -1.32 -2.00
CA LYS A 24 -5.61 -0.79 -0.74
C LYS A 24 -4.36 0.03 -1.04
N ARG A 25 -4.25 1.21 -0.42
CA ARG A 25 -3.09 2.10 -0.56
C ARG A 25 -2.28 2.06 0.74
N HIS A 26 -0.98 1.79 0.62
CA HIS A 26 -0.02 1.78 1.70
C HIS A 26 0.84 3.03 1.54
N LEU A 27 0.80 3.93 2.51
CA LEU A 27 1.49 5.22 2.45
C LEU A 27 2.49 5.33 3.61
N ILE A 28 3.69 5.80 3.30
CA ILE A 28 4.63 6.33 4.30
C ILE A 28 4.56 7.85 4.22
N VAL A 29 4.34 8.48 5.37
CA VAL A 29 4.23 9.94 5.50
C VAL A 29 5.22 10.46 6.53
N ASP A 30 5.63 11.72 6.39
CA ASP A 30 6.41 12.41 7.42
C ASP A 30 5.50 13.06 8.48
N VAL A 31 6.13 13.74 9.46
CA VAL A 31 5.43 14.43 10.55
C VAL A 31 4.57 15.61 10.10
N LEU A 32 4.82 16.16 8.90
CA LEU A 32 4.04 17.24 8.29
C LEU A 32 2.91 16.71 7.38
N GLY A 33 2.82 15.38 7.21
CA GLY A 33 1.84 14.73 6.35
C GLY A 33 2.25 14.64 4.88
N LEU A 34 3.52 14.89 4.54
CA LEU A 34 4.03 14.73 3.18
C LEU A 34 4.23 13.24 2.85
N VAL A 35 3.76 12.83 1.67
CA VAL A 35 3.89 11.44 1.22
C VAL A 35 5.32 11.18 0.76
N VAL A 36 5.99 10.24 1.42
CA VAL A 36 7.36 9.81 1.13
C VAL A 36 7.39 8.63 0.16
N SER A 37 6.45 7.68 0.32
CA SER A 37 6.34 6.49 -0.54
C SER A 37 4.90 5.99 -0.58
N CYS A 38 4.52 5.39 -1.71
CA CYS A 38 3.17 4.88 -1.95
C CYS A 38 3.23 3.55 -2.69
N PHE A 39 2.48 2.57 -2.18
CA PHE A 39 2.25 1.30 -2.86
C PHE A 39 0.75 0.99 -2.92
N VAL A 40 0.27 0.59 -4.10
CA VAL A 40 -1.13 0.23 -4.31
C VAL A 40 -1.22 -1.27 -4.55
N SER A 41 -2.05 -1.94 -3.76
CA SER A 41 -2.26 -3.38 -3.84
C SER A 41 -3.74 -3.72 -3.98
N ALA A 42 -4.02 -4.98 -4.31
CA ALA A 42 -5.36 -5.53 -4.13
C ALA A 42 -5.83 -5.40 -2.67
N ALA A 43 -7.14 -5.18 -2.46
CA ALA A 43 -7.69 -4.93 -1.13
C ALA A 43 -7.48 -6.08 -0.13
N ASN A 44 -7.27 -7.30 -0.62
CA ASN A 44 -7.00 -8.50 0.18
C ASN A 44 -5.54 -8.67 0.61
N VAL A 45 -4.62 -7.81 0.17
CA VAL A 45 -3.21 -7.88 0.60
C VAL A 45 -3.11 -7.39 2.04
N ALA A 46 -2.50 -8.21 2.89
CA ALA A 46 -2.24 -7.91 4.29
C ALA A 46 -1.11 -6.87 4.42
N ASP A 47 -1.23 -5.98 5.40
CA ASP A 47 -0.31 -4.86 5.57
C ASP A 47 1.11 -5.33 5.91
N VAL A 48 1.25 -6.46 6.62
CA VAL A 48 2.54 -7.11 6.90
C VAL A 48 3.28 -7.48 5.61
N LYS A 49 2.57 -7.88 4.54
CA LYS A 49 3.19 -8.20 3.25
C LYS A 49 3.54 -6.95 2.44
N ALA A 50 2.78 -5.87 2.62
CA ALA A 50 2.99 -4.61 1.91
C ALA A 50 4.02 -3.70 2.59
N ALA A 51 4.24 -3.85 3.90
CA ALA A 51 5.16 -3.05 4.70
C ALA A 51 6.59 -2.98 4.13
N PRO A 52 7.29 -4.10 3.84
CA PRO A 52 8.64 -4.01 3.27
C PRO A 52 8.66 -3.36 1.89
N VAL A 53 7.60 -3.56 1.09
CA VAL A 53 7.48 -3.02 -0.27
C VAL A 53 7.39 -1.49 -0.28
N VAL A 54 6.72 -0.91 0.71
CA VAL A 54 6.58 0.56 0.81
C VAL A 54 7.70 1.21 1.64
N LEU A 55 8.23 0.51 2.64
CA LEU A 55 9.21 1.04 3.60
C LEU A 55 10.63 1.10 3.03
N VAL A 56 11.10 0.04 2.36
CA VAL A 56 12.48 0.01 1.85
C VAL A 56 12.74 1.16 0.86
N PRO A 57 11.88 1.40 -0.16
CA PRO A 57 12.06 2.55 -1.04
C PRO A 57 11.98 3.90 -0.31
N ALA A 58 11.18 4.00 0.76
CA ALA A 58 11.09 5.22 1.54
C ALA A 58 12.41 5.54 2.26
N LEU A 59 13.11 4.53 2.78
CA LEU A 59 14.39 4.69 3.46
C LEU A 59 15.56 4.93 2.50
N GLU A 60 15.50 4.34 1.31
CA GLU A 60 16.55 4.50 0.30
C GLU A 60 16.49 5.87 -0.39
N ASN A 61 15.28 6.37 -0.67
CA ASN A 61 15.07 7.58 -1.46
C ASN A 61 14.87 8.84 -0.62
N ASN A 62 14.83 8.72 0.71
CA ASN A 62 14.73 9.88 1.62
C ASN A 62 16.02 10.06 2.43
N PRO A 63 16.90 11.02 2.06
CA PRO A 63 18.14 11.27 2.80
C PRO A 63 17.91 11.58 4.28
N ARG A 64 16.78 12.23 4.62
CA ARG A 64 16.46 12.62 6.01
C ARG A 64 16.19 11.45 6.95
N SER A 65 15.73 10.29 6.45
CA SER A 65 15.53 9.13 7.33
C SER A 65 16.85 8.52 7.80
N ARG A 66 17.99 8.86 7.19
CA ARG A 66 19.32 8.40 7.61
C ARG A 66 19.93 9.26 8.72
N GLU A 67 19.53 10.53 8.81
CA GLU A 67 20.11 11.51 9.75
C GLU A 67 19.68 11.28 11.21
N ASN A 68 18.54 10.65 11.46
CA ASN A 68 18.01 10.41 12.81
C ASN A 68 18.47 9.09 13.46
N SER A 69 19.54 8.49 12.95
CA SER A 69 20.07 7.19 13.42
C SER A 69 21.18 7.33 14.48
N GLY A 70 21.42 8.55 14.97
CA GLY A 70 22.46 8.90 15.95
C GLY A 70 21.98 8.86 17.39
#